data_AF-Q8J284-F1
#
_entry.id   AF-Q8J284-F1
#
_cell.length_a   1.000
_cell.length_b   1.000
_cell.length_c   1.000
_cell.angle_alpha   90.00
_cell.angle_beta   90.00
_cell.angle_gamma   90.00
#
_symmetry.space_group_name_H-M   'P 1'
#
loop_
_entity.id
_entity.type
_entity.pdbx_description
1 polymer ?
#
loop_
_entity_poly.entity_id
_entity_poly.type
_entity_poly.pdbx_seq_one_letter_code
_entity_poly.pdbx_strand_id
1 'polypeptide(L)'
;FHIPSNISFEEAAALPLAAMTSVVGLYDRLRLPQPWSPEVSRDEVTDIPLLIYGASSAVGFYGLQFALRTNMHPLICVAGSAKEYVRGFIDESKGDVVVDYRDGPETTVEGIKKALKGRELKYALNAVSLPESLDNIAEVLSTDGGHVTLVLGHPKKGLKEGQKYSVTMVGDVHNDHRDLGYVYFRYIARGLAEGWFKPQRVEVVPGGLGGVRKALEDLKKGRASGVKYVMRIEETEGLVKGDR
;
A
#
# COMPACT_ATOMS: atom_id res chain seq x y z
N PHE A 1 -1.36 12.23 14.15
CA PHE A 1 -2.75 12.73 14.06
C PHE A 1 -3.49 12.37 15.32
N HIS A 2 -4.59 13.05 15.66
CA HIS A 2 -5.44 12.64 16.77
C HIS A 2 -6.23 11.39 16.39
N ILE A 3 -6.21 10.37 17.26
CA ILE A 3 -6.90 9.11 17.03
C ILE A 3 -8.41 9.36 17.17
N PRO A 4 -9.22 9.09 16.13
CA PRO A 4 -10.67 9.17 16.24
C PRO A 4 -11.22 8.18 17.28
N SER A 5 -12.33 8.52 17.93
CA SER A 5 -12.88 7.71 19.03
C SER A 5 -13.32 6.29 18.63
N ASN A 6 -13.53 6.06 17.33
CA ASN A 6 -13.88 4.75 16.76
C ASN A 6 -12.66 3.88 16.39
N ILE A 7 -11.43 4.36 16.61
CA ILE A 7 -10.20 3.65 16.27
C ILE A 7 -9.44 3.30 17.55
N SER A 8 -9.00 2.05 17.67
CA SER A 8 -8.21 1.59 18.82
C SER A 8 -6.76 2.12 18.78
N PHE A 9 -6.05 2.08 19.90
CA PHE A 9 -4.63 2.45 19.92
C PHE A 9 -3.78 1.52 19.04
N GLU A 10 -4.12 0.23 19.00
CA GLU A 10 -3.41 -0.77 18.21
C GLU A 10 -3.59 -0.56 16.72
N GLU A 11 -4.84 -0.32 16.30
CA GLU A 11 -5.16 0.08 14.93
C GLU A 11 -4.42 1.35 14.53
N ALA A 12 -4.49 2.38 15.38
CA ALA A 12 -3.80 3.66 15.17
C ALA A 12 -2.27 3.50 15.07
N ALA A 13 -1.66 2.61 15.86
CA ALA A 13 -0.22 2.37 15.84
C ALA A 13 0.25 1.65 14.57
N ALA A 14 -0.61 0.83 13.95
CA ALA A 14 -0.30 0.08 12.74
C ALA A 14 -0.30 0.91 11.45
N LEU A 15 -0.84 2.13 11.50
CA LEU A 15 -1.11 3.01 10.36
C LEU A 15 0.08 3.85 9.84
N PRO A 16 0.79 4.64 10.68
CA PRO A 16 1.44 5.86 10.22
C PRO A 16 2.51 5.64 9.16
N LEU A 17 3.39 4.68 9.38
CA LEU A 17 4.49 4.39 8.46
C LEU A 17 3.95 3.94 7.10
N ALA A 18 3.13 2.89 7.07
CA ALA A 18 2.74 2.27 5.81
C ALA A 18 1.74 3.14 5.01
N ALA A 19 0.81 3.82 5.70
CA ALA A 19 -0.10 4.75 5.06
C ALA A 19 0.68 5.92 4.42
N MET A 20 1.65 6.48 5.13
CA MET A 20 2.44 7.60 4.60
C MET A 20 3.41 7.16 3.50
N THR A 21 3.99 5.95 3.56
CA THR A 21 4.71 5.37 2.42
C THR A 21 3.83 5.31 1.18
N SER A 22 2.56 4.92 1.32
CA SER A 22 1.62 4.87 0.19
C SER A 22 1.36 6.26 -0.41
N VAL A 23 1.20 7.28 0.44
CA VAL A 23 1.03 8.67 0.03
C VAL A 23 2.24 9.16 -0.78
N VAL A 24 3.45 8.94 -0.27
CA VAL A 24 4.69 9.34 -0.97
C VAL A 24 4.77 8.62 -2.31
N GLY A 25 4.50 7.32 -2.35
CA GLY A 25 4.55 6.53 -3.57
C GLY A 25 3.55 7.00 -4.64
N LEU A 26 2.27 7.14 -4.27
CA LEU A 26 1.23 7.49 -5.24
C LEU A 26 1.33 8.95 -5.69
N TYR A 27 1.48 9.88 -4.75
CA TYR A 27 1.23 11.30 -5.03
C TYR A 27 2.50 12.11 -5.22
N ASP A 28 3.61 11.73 -4.59
CA ASP A 28 4.89 12.38 -4.83
C ASP A 28 5.69 11.69 -5.94
N ARG A 29 5.84 10.36 -5.85
CA ARG A 29 6.68 9.62 -6.80
C ARG A 29 6.02 9.39 -8.15
N LEU A 30 4.79 8.87 -8.17
CA LEU A 30 4.03 8.63 -9.40
C LEU A 30 3.29 9.88 -9.90
N ARG A 31 3.23 10.95 -9.09
CA ARG A 31 2.53 12.22 -9.42
C ARG A 31 1.07 12.01 -9.83
N LEU A 32 0.40 11.01 -9.23
CA LEU A 32 -1.01 10.74 -9.48
C LEU A 32 -1.89 11.88 -8.93
N PRO A 33 -3.10 12.09 -9.47
CA PRO A 33 -4.02 13.11 -8.98
C PRO A 33 -4.31 12.93 -7.48
N GLN A 34 -4.35 14.04 -6.74
CA GLN A 34 -4.75 14.01 -5.34
C GLN A 34 -6.26 13.71 -5.26
N PRO A 35 -6.77 13.13 -4.16
CA PRO A 35 -8.20 12.85 -4.01
C PRO A 35 -9.15 14.07 -4.06
N TRP A 36 -8.59 15.28 -4.05
CA TRP A 36 -9.30 16.55 -4.13
C TRP A 36 -8.84 17.41 -5.32
N SER A 37 -8.02 16.85 -6.22
CA SER A 37 -7.64 17.53 -7.46
C SER A 37 -8.90 17.79 -8.30
N PRO A 38 -9.00 18.95 -8.99
CA PRO A 38 -10.17 19.27 -9.84
C PRO A 38 -10.45 18.22 -10.92
N GLU A 39 -9.39 17.56 -11.41
CA GLU A 39 -9.44 16.49 -12.41
C GLU A 39 -10.07 15.18 -11.87
N VAL A 40 -10.23 15.05 -10.55
CA VAL A 40 -10.78 13.86 -9.91
C VAL A 40 -12.28 14.07 -9.69
N SER A 41 -13.08 13.42 -10.52
CA SER A 41 -14.52 13.29 -10.29
C SER A 41 -14.80 12.10 -9.37
N ARG A 42 -15.70 12.29 -8.40
CA ARG A 42 -16.24 11.17 -7.60
C ARG A 42 -17.33 10.40 -8.32
N ASP A 43 -17.97 11.05 -9.28
CA ASP A 43 -19.17 10.55 -9.95
C ASP A 43 -18.81 9.92 -11.31
N GLU A 44 -17.62 10.20 -11.84
CA GLU A 44 -17.13 9.65 -13.11
C GLU A 44 -15.93 8.74 -12.88
N VAL A 45 -15.94 7.54 -13.47
CA VAL A 45 -14.80 6.61 -13.41
C VAL A 45 -13.59 7.26 -14.07
N THR A 46 -12.49 7.45 -13.33
CA THR A 46 -11.24 7.92 -13.95
C THR A 46 -10.54 6.75 -14.63
N ASP A 47 -10.24 6.89 -15.93
CA ASP A 47 -9.56 5.86 -16.74
C ASP A 47 -8.03 5.95 -16.52
N ILE A 48 -7.61 5.70 -15.28
CA ILE A 48 -6.22 5.67 -14.85
C ILE A 48 -5.92 4.24 -14.34
N PRO A 49 -5.46 3.33 -15.22
CA PRO A 49 -5.03 2.01 -14.78
C PRO A 49 -3.86 2.11 -13.78
N LEU A 50 -4.03 1.49 -12.61
CA LEU A 50 -3.01 1.43 -11.58
C LEU A 50 -2.76 -0.02 -11.16
N LEU A 51 -1.51 -0.45 -11.29
CA LEU A 51 -1.04 -1.72 -10.76
C LEU A 51 -0.56 -1.55 -9.32
N ILE A 52 -1.13 -2.30 -8.39
CA ILE A 52 -0.65 -2.38 -7.00
C ILE A 52 -0.12 -3.79 -6.77
N TYR A 53 1.20 -3.94 -6.89
CA TYR A 53 1.86 -5.22 -6.66
C TYR A 53 2.09 -5.44 -5.16
N GLY A 54 1.46 -6.46 -4.58
CA GLY A 54 1.44 -6.68 -3.14
C GLY A 54 0.33 -5.91 -2.42
N ALA A 55 -0.87 -5.88 -2.99
CA ALA A 55 -2.03 -5.15 -2.46
C ALA A 55 -2.45 -5.58 -1.05
N SER A 56 -2.09 -6.79 -0.60
CA SER A 56 -2.31 -7.25 0.78
C SER A 56 -1.19 -6.92 1.76
N SER A 57 -0.08 -6.32 1.31
CA SER A 57 0.98 -5.82 2.20
C SER A 57 0.51 -4.57 2.93
N ALA A 58 1.22 -4.15 3.99
CA ALA A 58 0.83 -2.95 4.73
C ALA A 58 0.79 -1.69 3.85
N VAL A 59 1.78 -1.51 2.96
CA VAL A 59 1.81 -0.36 2.04
C VAL A 59 0.79 -0.55 0.92
N GLY A 60 0.73 -1.73 0.30
CA GLY A 60 -0.22 -1.97 -0.80
C GLY A 60 -1.67 -1.78 -0.37
N PHE A 61 -2.01 -2.19 0.85
CA PHE A 61 -3.36 -2.05 1.40
C PHE A 61 -3.81 -0.59 1.56
N TYR A 62 -2.94 0.27 2.08
CA TYR A 62 -3.27 1.70 2.17
C TYR A 62 -3.19 2.39 0.81
N GLY A 63 -2.27 1.98 -0.05
CA GLY A 63 -2.20 2.42 -1.46
C GLY A 63 -3.51 2.14 -2.21
N LEU A 64 -4.09 0.97 -2.02
CA LEU A 64 -5.40 0.60 -2.57
C LEU A 64 -6.51 1.56 -2.10
N GLN A 65 -6.59 1.81 -0.79
CA GLN A 65 -7.63 2.70 -0.25
C GLN A 65 -7.48 4.14 -0.74
N PHE A 66 -6.25 4.64 -0.84
CA PHE A 66 -5.99 5.95 -1.45
C PHE A 66 -6.35 5.97 -2.93
N ALA A 67 -6.07 4.89 -3.66
CA ALA A 67 -6.38 4.81 -5.07
C ALA A 67 -7.89 4.77 -5.34
N LEU A 68 -8.64 4.01 -4.53
CA LEU A 68 -10.11 4.05 -4.50
C LEU A 68 -10.63 5.44 -4.17
N ARG A 69 -9.98 6.14 -3.23
CA ARG A 69 -10.38 7.50 -2.84
C ARG A 69 -10.07 8.54 -3.93
N THR A 70 -9.08 8.30 -4.78
CA THR A 70 -8.79 9.06 -6.01
C THR A 70 -9.65 8.57 -7.19
N ASN A 71 -10.48 7.53 -7.02
CA ASN A 71 -11.37 6.97 -8.04
C ASN A 71 -10.64 6.47 -9.31
N MET A 72 -9.41 5.96 -9.15
CA MET A 72 -8.58 5.40 -10.23
C MET A 72 -9.07 4.01 -10.63
N HIS A 73 -9.33 3.78 -11.91
CA HIS A 73 -9.75 2.48 -12.43
C HIS A 73 -9.14 2.16 -13.81
N PRO A 74 -8.87 0.89 -14.13
CA PRO A 74 -8.98 -0.27 -13.26
C PRO A 74 -7.84 -0.31 -12.22
N LEU A 75 -8.17 -0.75 -11.01
CA LEU A 75 -7.21 -1.16 -9.99
C LEU A 75 -6.85 -2.62 -10.23
N ILE A 76 -5.58 -2.87 -10.54
CA ILE A 76 -5.06 -4.21 -10.76
C ILE A 76 -4.27 -4.58 -9.51
N CYS A 77 -4.91 -5.33 -8.61
CA CYS A 77 -4.35 -5.67 -7.30
C CYS A 77 -3.69 -7.04 -7.35
N VAL A 78 -2.37 -7.13 -7.16
CA VAL A 78 -1.71 -8.44 -7.05
C VAL A 78 -1.59 -8.84 -5.59
N ALA A 79 -2.20 -9.96 -5.20
CA ALA A 79 -2.24 -10.44 -3.82
C ALA A 79 -2.34 -11.98 -3.76
N GLY A 80 -1.76 -12.59 -2.72
CA GLY A 80 -1.71 -14.05 -2.54
C GLY A 80 -2.79 -14.55 -1.59
N SER A 81 -2.39 -15.15 -0.47
CA SER A 81 -3.30 -15.78 0.50
C SER A 81 -4.38 -14.85 1.07
N ALA A 82 -4.15 -13.53 1.05
CA ALA A 82 -5.11 -12.52 1.51
C ALA A 82 -5.91 -11.87 0.36
N LYS A 83 -5.95 -12.49 -0.82
CA LYS A 83 -6.66 -11.96 -2.01
C LYS A 83 -8.14 -11.69 -1.78
N GLU A 84 -8.85 -12.54 -1.05
CA GLU A 84 -10.28 -12.33 -0.77
C GLU A 84 -10.51 -11.09 0.13
N TYR A 85 -9.60 -10.84 1.06
CA TYR A 85 -9.64 -9.63 1.88
C TYR A 85 -9.43 -8.38 1.02
N VAL A 86 -8.49 -8.41 0.06
CA VAL A 86 -8.28 -7.32 -0.91
C VAL A 86 -9.50 -7.16 -1.83
N ARG A 87 -10.08 -8.27 -2.31
CA ARG A 87 -11.26 -8.27 -3.19
C ARG A 87 -12.45 -7.55 -2.55
N GLY A 88 -12.60 -7.64 -1.23
CA GLY A 88 -13.66 -6.93 -0.50
C GLY A 88 -13.57 -5.39 -0.50
N PHE A 89 -12.51 -4.79 -1.07
CA PHE A 89 -12.35 -3.33 -1.18
C PHE A 89 -12.58 -2.79 -2.59
N ILE A 90 -12.45 -3.62 -3.62
CA ILE A 90 -12.50 -3.18 -5.01
C ILE A 90 -13.92 -3.30 -5.59
N ASP A 91 -14.16 -2.62 -6.71
CA ASP A 91 -15.40 -2.72 -7.47
C ASP A 91 -15.13 -3.35 -8.84
N GLU A 92 -15.41 -4.66 -8.96
CA GLU A 92 -15.19 -5.41 -10.20
C GLU A 92 -16.03 -4.87 -11.37
N SER A 93 -17.13 -4.14 -11.11
CA SER A 93 -17.94 -3.52 -12.16
C SER A 93 -17.22 -2.36 -12.87
N LYS A 94 -16.24 -1.74 -12.19
CA LYS A 94 -15.35 -0.72 -12.76
C LYS A 94 -14.13 -1.31 -13.46
N GLY A 95 -14.04 -2.63 -13.54
CA GLY A 95 -12.92 -3.35 -14.15
C GLY A 95 -11.74 -3.57 -13.20
N ASP A 96 -11.90 -3.29 -11.91
CA ASP A 96 -10.91 -3.65 -10.89
C ASP A 96 -10.80 -5.16 -10.77
N VAL A 97 -9.61 -5.66 -10.46
CA VAL A 97 -9.38 -7.10 -10.31
C VAL A 97 -8.36 -7.41 -9.22
N VAL A 98 -8.45 -8.63 -8.68
CA VAL A 98 -7.36 -9.24 -7.90
C VAL A 98 -6.71 -10.36 -8.70
N VAL A 99 -5.39 -10.30 -8.88
CA VAL A 99 -4.56 -11.31 -9.54
C VAL A 99 -3.76 -12.06 -8.48
N ASP A 100 -3.83 -13.40 -8.46
CA ASP A 100 -3.08 -14.21 -7.52
C ASP A 100 -1.68 -14.53 -8.05
N TYR A 101 -0.66 -13.95 -7.41
CA TYR A 101 0.73 -14.19 -7.82
C TYR A 101 1.22 -15.61 -7.56
N ARG A 102 0.51 -16.37 -6.72
CA ARG A 102 0.86 -17.75 -6.35
C ARG A 102 0.64 -18.73 -7.50
N ASP A 103 -0.11 -18.32 -8.53
CA ASP A 103 -0.34 -19.10 -9.75
C ASP A 103 0.84 -19.02 -10.74
N GLY A 104 1.94 -18.36 -10.33
CA GLY A 104 3.18 -18.26 -11.09
C GLY A 104 3.32 -16.94 -11.86
N PRO A 105 4.55 -16.58 -12.26
CA PRO A 105 4.84 -15.30 -12.90
C PRO A 105 4.13 -15.12 -14.24
N GLU A 106 4.09 -16.16 -15.08
CA GLU A 106 3.40 -16.13 -16.39
C GLU A 106 1.90 -15.83 -16.22
N THR A 107 1.21 -16.60 -15.37
CA THR A 107 -0.21 -16.38 -15.04
C THR A 107 -0.46 -15.00 -14.45
N THR A 108 0.47 -14.50 -13.62
CA THR A 108 0.37 -13.15 -13.04
C THR A 108 0.41 -12.08 -14.13
N VAL A 109 1.40 -12.16 -15.02
CA VAL A 109 1.59 -11.22 -16.14
C VAL A 109 0.39 -11.28 -17.09
N GLU A 110 -0.09 -12.47 -17.44
CA GLU A 110 -1.28 -12.65 -18.29
C GLU A 110 -2.54 -12.07 -17.63
N GLY A 111 -2.72 -12.30 -16.33
CA GLY A 111 -3.83 -11.74 -15.55
C GLY A 111 -3.83 -10.21 -15.58
N ILE A 112 -2.66 -9.59 -15.42
CA ILE A 112 -2.50 -8.12 -15.51
C ILE A 112 -2.81 -7.63 -16.93
N LYS A 113 -2.25 -8.26 -17.98
CA LYS A 113 -2.51 -7.92 -19.38
C LYS A 113 -3.99 -8.03 -19.73
N LYS A 114 -4.66 -9.07 -19.26
CA LYS A 114 -6.11 -9.29 -19.45
C LYS A 114 -6.93 -8.17 -18.81
N ALA A 115 -6.57 -7.73 -17.60
CA ALA A 115 -7.24 -6.64 -16.91
C ALA A 115 -7.10 -5.29 -17.62
N LEU A 116 -5.94 -5.06 -18.25
CA LEU A 116 -5.68 -3.85 -19.03
C LEU A 116 -6.55 -3.76 -20.29
N LYS A 117 -7.00 -4.88 -20.85
CA LYS A 117 -7.83 -4.93 -22.08
C LYS A 117 -7.21 -4.13 -23.24
N GLY A 118 -5.89 -4.22 -23.40
CA GLY A 118 -5.13 -3.52 -24.44
C GLY A 118 -4.72 -2.09 -24.11
N ARG A 119 -5.11 -1.54 -22.94
CA ARG A 119 -4.61 -0.25 -22.46
C ARG A 119 -3.15 -0.35 -22.03
N GLU A 120 -2.44 0.77 -22.14
CA GLU A 120 -1.09 0.89 -21.60
C GLU A 120 -1.12 1.06 -20.08
N LEU A 121 -0.25 0.33 -19.37
CA LEU A 121 -0.02 0.56 -17.96
C LEU A 121 1.07 1.63 -17.78
N LYS A 122 0.68 2.82 -17.34
CA LYS A 122 1.64 3.91 -17.07
C LYS A 122 2.11 3.96 -15.61
N TYR A 123 1.36 3.41 -14.66
CA TYR A 123 1.63 3.57 -13.23
C TYR A 123 1.61 2.26 -12.46
N ALA A 124 2.63 2.03 -11.64
CA ALA A 124 2.70 0.89 -10.74
C ALA A 124 3.26 1.26 -9.35
N LEU A 125 2.56 0.84 -8.30
CA LEU A 125 3.08 0.80 -6.93
C LEU A 125 3.55 -0.62 -6.63
N ASN A 126 4.87 -0.82 -6.54
CA ASN A 126 5.43 -2.09 -6.11
C ASN A 126 5.66 -2.10 -4.60
N ALA A 127 4.68 -2.60 -3.86
CA ALA A 127 4.69 -2.70 -2.40
C ALA A 127 5.36 -3.99 -1.88
N VAL A 128 6.11 -4.69 -2.74
CA VAL A 128 6.92 -5.88 -2.41
C VAL A 128 8.41 -5.62 -2.66
N SER A 129 8.74 -5.08 -3.84
CA SER A 129 10.09 -4.68 -4.26
C SER A 129 11.15 -5.79 -4.23
N LEU A 130 10.71 -7.03 -4.50
CA LEU A 130 11.59 -8.16 -4.77
C LEU A 130 11.84 -8.30 -6.28
N PRO A 131 12.95 -8.92 -6.73
CA PRO A 131 13.26 -9.04 -8.15
C PRO A 131 12.11 -9.58 -9.00
N GLU A 132 11.45 -10.64 -8.56
CA GLU A 132 10.36 -11.30 -9.30
C GLU A 132 9.14 -10.37 -9.48
N SER A 133 8.86 -9.53 -8.48
CA SER A 133 7.79 -8.54 -8.58
C SER A 133 8.12 -7.45 -9.61
N LEU A 134 9.40 -7.05 -9.69
CA LEU A 134 9.84 -6.03 -10.65
C LEU A 134 9.87 -6.58 -12.06
N ASP A 135 10.30 -7.84 -12.25
CA ASP A 135 10.30 -8.52 -13.54
C ASP A 135 8.87 -8.65 -14.10
N ASN A 136 7.92 -9.09 -13.27
CA ASN A 136 6.51 -9.16 -13.68
C ASN A 136 5.94 -7.78 -14.05
N ILE A 137 6.30 -6.72 -13.33
CA ILE A 137 5.88 -5.35 -13.66
C ILE A 137 6.52 -4.89 -14.98
N ALA A 138 7.80 -5.18 -15.21
CA ALA A 138 8.51 -4.80 -16.43
C ALA A 138 7.89 -5.43 -17.69
N GLU A 139 7.24 -6.59 -17.57
CA GLU A 139 6.54 -7.24 -18.67
C GLU A 139 5.23 -6.56 -19.10
N VAL A 140 4.67 -5.68 -18.27
CA VAL A 140 3.36 -5.06 -18.48
C VAL A 140 3.40 -3.53 -18.46
N LEU A 141 4.41 -2.94 -17.83
CA LEU A 141 4.59 -1.49 -17.76
C LEU A 141 4.96 -0.94 -19.15
N SER A 142 4.32 0.14 -19.58
CA SER A 142 4.60 0.76 -20.87
C SER A 142 6.06 1.24 -20.94
N THR A 143 6.73 0.97 -22.06
CA THR A 143 8.06 1.50 -22.37
C THR A 143 8.02 2.99 -22.76
N ASP A 144 6.83 3.51 -23.06
CA ASP A 144 6.60 4.94 -23.25
C ASP A 144 6.07 5.55 -21.95
N GLY A 145 6.95 6.18 -21.18
CA GLY A 145 6.55 6.95 -19.99
C GLY A 145 6.03 6.14 -18.80
N GLY A 146 6.07 4.80 -18.84
CA GLY A 146 5.69 3.97 -17.69
C GLY A 146 6.60 4.18 -16.48
N HIS A 147 6.01 4.27 -15.29
CA HIS A 147 6.71 4.54 -14.04
C HIS A 147 6.25 3.59 -12.93
N VAL A 148 7.21 2.87 -12.34
CA VAL A 148 7.01 2.10 -11.11
C VAL A 148 7.68 2.77 -9.92
N THR A 149 7.04 2.78 -8.75
CA THR A 149 7.71 3.15 -7.51
C THR A 149 7.89 1.94 -6.58
N LEU A 150 9.05 1.85 -5.95
CA LEU A 150 9.51 0.72 -5.13
C LEU A 150 9.62 1.13 -3.66
N VAL A 151 9.26 0.24 -2.74
CA VAL A 151 9.38 0.45 -1.28
C VAL A 151 10.71 -0.07 -0.70
N LEU A 152 11.53 -0.78 -1.50
CA LEU A 152 12.88 -1.22 -1.13
C LEU A 152 13.90 -0.74 -2.17
N GLY A 153 15.10 -0.39 -1.70
CA GLY A 153 16.23 0.00 -2.56
C GLY A 153 17.15 -1.18 -2.87
N HIS A 154 17.03 -1.78 -4.05
CA HIS A 154 17.90 -2.87 -4.52
C HIS A 154 18.40 -2.64 -5.96
N PRO A 155 19.42 -3.39 -6.44
CA PRO A 155 19.93 -3.28 -7.80
C PRO A 155 18.84 -3.55 -8.84
N LYS A 156 18.77 -2.68 -9.85
CA LYS A 156 17.56 -2.44 -10.64
C LYS A 156 17.61 -3.18 -11.97
N LYS A 157 17.85 -4.49 -11.88
CA LYS A 157 17.81 -5.39 -13.02
C LYS A 157 16.34 -5.75 -13.25
N GLY A 158 15.88 -5.75 -14.51
CA GLY A 158 14.54 -6.19 -14.89
C GLY A 158 13.74 -5.18 -15.73
N LEU A 159 13.96 -3.87 -15.55
CA LEU A 159 13.24 -2.86 -16.34
C LEU A 159 13.73 -2.78 -17.78
N LYS A 160 12.78 -2.61 -18.70
CA LYS A 160 13.01 -2.43 -20.13
C LYS A 160 13.38 -0.98 -20.43
N GLU A 161 14.03 -0.75 -21.57
CA GLU A 161 14.38 0.60 -22.02
C GLU A 161 13.12 1.49 -22.09
N GLY A 162 13.24 2.73 -21.61
CA GLY A 162 12.14 3.70 -21.52
C GLY A 162 11.30 3.62 -20.23
N GLN A 163 11.31 2.49 -19.52
CA GLN A 163 10.62 2.36 -18.22
C GLN A 163 11.36 3.11 -17.13
N LYS A 164 10.62 3.88 -16.33
CA LYS A 164 11.13 4.68 -15.22
C LYS A 164 10.86 3.99 -13.90
N TYR A 165 11.72 4.25 -12.92
CA TYR A 165 11.45 3.89 -11.54
C TYR A 165 11.78 5.01 -10.57
N SER A 166 11.20 4.93 -9.38
CA SER A 166 11.59 5.70 -8.21
C SER A 166 11.64 4.79 -6.97
N VAL A 167 12.32 5.25 -5.92
CA VAL A 167 12.25 4.63 -4.60
C VAL A 167 11.43 5.53 -3.69
N THR A 168 10.40 4.96 -3.08
CA THR A 168 9.55 5.60 -2.09
C THR A 168 10.19 5.46 -0.72
N MET A 169 10.46 6.58 -0.05
CA MET A 169 11.02 6.61 1.29
C MET A 169 10.12 7.45 2.19
N VAL A 170 9.49 6.83 3.19
CA VAL A 170 8.64 7.58 4.15
C VAL A 170 9.44 8.63 4.92
N GLY A 171 10.76 8.46 5.05
CA GLY A 171 11.67 9.45 5.61
C GLY A 171 11.55 10.85 5.00
N ASP A 172 11.12 10.94 3.74
CA ASP A 172 10.99 12.20 3.01
C ASP A 172 9.98 13.15 3.66
N VAL A 173 8.95 12.63 4.34
CA VAL A 173 7.95 13.46 5.05
C VAL A 173 8.46 14.02 6.37
N HIS A 174 9.66 13.63 6.81
CA HIS A 174 10.36 14.26 7.93
C HIS A 174 11.34 15.36 7.46
N ASN A 175 11.54 15.49 6.13
CA ASN A 175 12.48 16.42 5.50
C ASN A 175 11.74 17.33 4.50
N ASP A 176 12.02 17.19 3.21
CA ASP A 176 11.55 18.10 2.16
C ASP A 176 10.04 18.00 1.89
N HIS A 177 9.38 16.92 2.34
CA HIS A 177 7.96 16.65 2.10
C HIS A 177 7.12 16.78 3.39
N ARG A 178 7.55 17.60 4.35
CA ARG A 178 6.84 17.83 5.62
C ARG A 178 5.39 18.26 5.43
N ASP A 179 5.13 19.17 4.50
CA ASP A 179 3.78 19.67 4.24
C ASP A 179 2.86 18.59 3.65
N LEU A 180 3.39 17.74 2.77
CA LEU A 180 2.67 16.57 2.27
C LEU A 180 2.26 15.66 3.44
N GLY A 181 3.22 15.32 4.31
CA GLY A 181 2.96 14.50 5.50
C GLY A 181 1.93 15.14 6.43
N TYR A 182 2.02 16.45 6.66
CA TYR A 182 1.12 17.19 7.52
C TYR A 182 -0.32 17.24 6.99
N VAL A 183 -0.49 17.48 5.69
CA VAL A 183 -1.83 17.46 5.04
C VAL A 183 -2.40 16.05 5.10
N TYR A 184 -1.64 15.04 4.71
CA TYR A 184 -2.14 13.68 4.63
C TYR A 184 -2.45 13.06 5.99
N PHE A 185 -1.71 13.38 7.06
CA PHE A 185 -2.08 12.89 8.38
C PHE A 185 -3.42 13.46 8.87
N ARG A 186 -3.77 14.69 8.53
CA ARG A 186 -5.11 15.22 8.82
C ARG A 186 -6.17 14.55 7.96
N TYR A 187 -5.86 14.33 6.68
CA TYR A 187 -6.78 13.67 5.77
C TYR A 187 -7.05 12.20 6.16
N ILE A 188 -6.02 11.48 6.62
CA ILE A 188 -6.12 10.12 7.19
C ILE A 188 -7.02 10.14 8.43
N ALA A 189 -6.81 11.08 9.36
CA ALA A 189 -7.64 11.18 10.57
C ALA A 189 -9.12 11.41 10.23
N ARG A 190 -9.39 12.30 9.27
CA ARG A 190 -10.72 12.51 8.73
C ARG A 190 -11.28 11.23 8.11
N GLY A 191 -10.48 10.50 7.33
CA GLY A 191 -10.94 9.27 6.69
C GLY A 191 -11.23 8.12 7.63
N LEU A 192 -10.48 8.02 8.72
CA LEU A 192 -10.73 7.08 9.81
C LEU A 192 -12.04 7.43 10.54
N ALA A 193 -12.29 8.72 10.80
CA ALA A 193 -13.51 9.19 11.45
C ALA A 193 -14.75 9.02 10.55
N GLU A 194 -14.62 9.24 9.23
CA GLU A 194 -15.69 9.06 8.24
C GLU A 194 -15.87 7.59 7.80
N GLY A 195 -14.93 6.70 8.15
CA GLY A 195 -14.99 5.27 7.85
C GLY A 195 -14.59 4.85 6.43
N TRP A 196 -14.23 5.79 5.54
CA TRP A 196 -13.75 5.45 4.19
C TRP A 196 -12.29 4.98 4.18
N PHE A 197 -11.51 5.36 5.20
CA PHE A 197 -10.16 4.86 5.42
C PHE A 197 -10.18 3.89 6.59
N LYS A 198 -9.75 2.66 6.38
CA LYS A 198 -9.79 1.57 7.35
C LYS A 198 -8.38 1.17 7.76
N PRO A 199 -8.12 0.94 9.06
CA PRO A 199 -6.88 0.33 9.51
C PRO A 199 -6.67 -1.04 8.88
N GLN A 200 -5.42 -1.43 8.65
CA GLN A 200 -5.09 -2.82 8.38
C GLN A 200 -5.37 -3.66 9.63
N ARG A 201 -5.76 -4.92 9.47
CA ARG A 201 -5.93 -5.86 10.59
C ARG A 201 -4.67 -5.89 11.45
N VAL A 202 -4.86 -5.87 12.76
CA VAL A 202 -3.78 -5.92 13.74
C VAL A 202 -3.77 -7.25 14.47
N GLU A 203 -2.58 -7.72 14.79
CA GLU A 203 -2.37 -8.84 15.71
C GLU A 203 -1.57 -8.32 16.90
N VAL A 204 -2.20 -8.30 18.07
CA VAL A 204 -1.52 -7.91 19.31
C VAL A 204 -0.64 -9.07 19.76
N VAL A 205 0.66 -8.85 19.81
CA VAL A 205 1.64 -9.84 20.27
C VAL A 205 1.72 -9.77 21.79
N PRO A 206 1.46 -10.88 22.52
CA PRO A 206 1.45 -10.88 23.98
C PRO A 206 2.81 -10.52 24.61
N GLY A 207 2.77 -10.00 25.83
CA GLY A 207 3.96 -9.74 26.66
C GLY A 207 4.65 -8.40 26.37
N GLY A 208 3.92 -7.46 25.75
CA GLY A 208 4.42 -6.12 25.44
C GLY A 208 5.74 -6.15 24.66
N LEU A 209 6.75 -5.44 25.15
CA LEU A 209 8.07 -5.41 24.50
C LEU A 209 8.79 -6.76 24.51
N GLY A 210 8.43 -7.68 25.42
CA GLY A 210 8.94 -9.06 25.41
C GLY A 210 8.55 -9.84 24.15
N GLY A 211 7.43 -9.47 23.51
CA GLY A 211 6.95 -10.08 22.27
C GLY A 211 7.71 -9.68 21.00
N VAL A 212 8.58 -8.67 21.06
CA VAL A 212 9.25 -8.09 19.88
C VAL A 212 10.07 -9.12 19.12
N ARG A 213 10.86 -9.94 19.81
CA ARG A 213 11.68 -10.98 19.16
C ARG A 213 10.82 -11.94 18.34
N LYS A 214 9.76 -12.49 18.94
CA LYS A 214 8.84 -13.41 18.27
C LYS A 214 8.23 -12.76 17.03
N ALA A 215 7.72 -11.54 17.16
CA ALA A 215 7.11 -10.81 16.05
C ALA A 215 8.08 -10.60 14.87
N LEU A 216 9.34 -10.24 15.17
CA LEU A 216 10.38 -10.09 14.15
C LEU A 216 10.76 -11.42 13.49
N GLU A 217 10.83 -12.51 14.26
CA GLU A 217 11.06 -13.85 13.72
C GLU A 217 9.91 -14.31 12.81
N ASP A 218 8.66 -14.05 13.21
CA ASP A 218 7.48 -14.39 12.42
C ASP A 218 7.41 -13.55 11.13
N LEU A 219 7.80 -12.27 11.18
CA LEU A 219 7.98 -11.43 9.99
C LEU A 219 9.06 -12.00 9.06
N LYS A 220 10.23 -12.36 9.59
CA LYS A 220 11.32 -12.96 8.81
C LYS A 220 10.92 -14.28 8.14
N LYS A 221 10.08 -15.07 8.81
CA LYS A 221 9.54 -16.34 8.28
C LYS A 221 8.35 -16.14 7.33
N GLY A 222 7.94 -14.91 7.04
CA GLY A 222 6.84 -14.61 6.13
C GLY A 222 5.45 -15.01 6.67
N ARG A 223 5.29 -15.11 7.99
CA ARG A 223 4.01 -15.55 8.61
C ARG A 223 2.96 -14.45 8.68
N ALA A 224 3.36 -13.19 8.56
CA ALA A 224 2.42 -12.08 8.51
C ALA A 224 1.68 -12.06 7.16
N SER A 225 0.37 -12.29 7.17
CA SER A 225 -0.48 -12.25 5.97
C SER A 225 -1.65 -11.30 6.15
N GLY A 226 -1.54 -10.09 5.59
CA GLY A 226 -2.57 -9.06 5.71
C GLY A 226 -2.85 -8.66 7.16
N VAL A 227 -1.82 -8.70 8.02
CA VAL A 227 -1.86 -8.27 9.42
C VAL A 227 -0.62 -7.45 9.76
N LYS A 228 -0.75 -6.57 10.76
CA LYS A 228 0.36 -5.86 11.39
C LYS A 228 0.51 -6.35 12.84
N TYR A 229 1.70 -6.79 13.21
CA TYR A 229 2.01 -7.08 14.61
C TYR A 229 2.14 -5.77 15.41
N VAL A 230 1.47 -5.72 16.56
CA VAL A 230 1.47 -4.58 17.48
C VAL A 230 1.73 -5.07 18.90
N MET A 231 2.38 -4.25 19.71
CA MET A 231 2.72 -4.57 21.10
C MET A 231 2.09 -3.53 22.00
N ARG A 232 1.45 -3.98 23.08
CA ARG A 232 0.96 -3.11 24.15
C ARG A 232 2.07 -2.89 25.15
N ILE A 233 2.61 -1.67 25.20
CA ILE A 233 3.74 -1.35 26.10
C ILE A 233 3.38 -1.62 27.56
N GLU A 234 2.13 -1.38 27.96
CA GLU A 234 1.61 -1.65 29.31
C GLU A 234 1.61 -3.11 29.73
N GLU A 235 1.71 -4.06 28.79
CA GLU A 235 1.81 -5.50 29.05
C GLU A 235 3.27 -5.96 29.22
N THR A 236 4.24 -5.04 29.24
CA THR A 236 5.67 -5.36 29.40
C THR A 236 5.97 -5.71 30.86
N GLU A 237 6.57 -6.88 31.08
CA GLU A 237 7.04 -7.28 32.40
C GLU A 237 8.06 -6.27 32.98
N GLY A 238 7.92 -5.95 34.27
CA GLY A 238 8.80 -5.00 34.95
C GLY A 238 8.51 -3.52 34.67
N LEU A 239 7.45 -3.19 33.91
CA LEU A 239 7.05 -1.81 33.67
C LEU A 239 6.49 -1.19 34.95
N VAL A 240 7.20 -0.20 35.50
CA VAL A 240 6.68 0.63 36.59
C VAL A 240 5.80 1.70 35.97
N LYS A 241 4.50 1.71 36.30
CA LYS A 241 3.61 2.81 35.91
C LYS A 241 4.10 4.06 36.63
N GLY A 242 4.65 5.01 35.88
CA GLY A 242 5.01 6.31 36.44
C GLY A 242 3.74 7.08 36.84
N ASP A 243 3.81 7.80 37.96
CA ASP A 243 2.76 8.72 38.38
C ASP A 243 2.60 9.81 37.30
N ARG A 244 1.51 9.77 36.55
CA ARG A 244 1.08 10.85 35.67
C ARG A 244 -0.32 11.28 36.04
#